data_AF-A0A9W7FIC0-F1
#
_entry.id   AF-A0A9W7FIC0-F1
#
_cell.length_a   1.000
_cell.length_b   1.000
_cell.length_c   1.000
_cell.angle_alpha   90.00
_cell.angle_beta   90.00
_cell.angle_gamma   90.00
#
_symmetry.space_group_name_H-M   'P 1'
#
loop_
_entity.id
_entity.type
_entity.pdbx_description
1 polymer ?
#
loop_
_entity_poly.entity_id
_entity_poly.type
_entity_poly.pdbx_seq_one_letter_code
_entity_poly.pdbx_strand_id
1 'polypeptide(L)'
;MPQHMFGPDPVHENRVLRSLKALRMQLGHKGSSAILGVRSSFAHLGDASMDKVEFDRWLSSNGLHMSTHDIDTMCNYFDVDGHGHLNIEAFLTGIRGDLNDRRMSIVLKAFAKADPEDTGFCHTTDLMANFNVAMMPEVRKGTLSEESAKEVFLHRLEGTADVLESNISKEQFVDYYSWLACSIISDDTFVDLVETAWSVSEADVDEDRFNMCVQVLMGWADEKVKGVTDEVKQKQLMRTTLQHFDLENKGSLFMPQFMQATHRMSCSMSEEIAQLFFDKFAVEGKLDYYVMTEALYS
;
A
#
# COMPACT_ATOMS: atom_id res chain seq x y z
N MET A 1 12.08 -3.04 1.26
CA MET A 1 13.16 -4.06 1.05
C MET A 1 14.45 -3.76 1.84
N PRO A 2 15.08 -4.76 2.49
CA PRO A 2 16.34 -4.60 3.23
C PRO A 2 17.56 -4.33 2.32
N GLN A 3 18.40 -3.36 2.70
CA GLN A 3 19.57 -2.89 1.94
C GLN A 3 20.75 -3.88 1.84
N HIS A 4 20.67 -5.04 2.49
CA HIS A 4 21.78 -5.99 2.58
C HIS A 4 21.67 -7.18 1.61
N MET A 5 20.62 -7.25 0.78
CA MET A 5 20.43 -8.29 -0.24
C MET A 5 21.01 -7.92 -1.62
N PHE A 6 21.60 -6.72 -1.77
CA PHE A 6 22.15 -6.27 -3.04
C PHE A 6 23.57 -6.82 -3.24
N GLY A 7 23.71 -7.82 -4.13
CA GLY A 7 25.01 -8.18 -4.69
C GLY A 7 25.66 -6.96 -5.40
N PRO A 8 27.00 -6.90 -5.53
CA PRO A 8 27.71 -5.67 -5.91
C PRO A 8 27.54 -5.21 -7.38
N ASP A 9 26.72 -5.87 -8.20
CA ASP A 9 26.58 -5.60 -9.63
C ASP A 9 25.14 -5.16 -10.02
N PRO A 10 24.95 -3.87 -10.38
CA PRO A 10 23.66 -3.32 -10.86
C PRO A 10 23.08 -4.04 -12.08
N VAL A 11 23.90 -4.68 -12.92
CA VAL A 11 23.42 -5.43 -14.10
C VAL A 11 22.74 -6.73 -13.67
N HIS A 12 23.26 -7.37 -12.62
CA HIS A 12 22.72 -8.59 -12.06
C HIS A 12 21.36 -8.34 -11.38
N GLU A 13 21.25 -7.27 -10.60
CA GLU A 13 20.00 -6.83 -9.96
C GLU A 13 18.91 -6.52 -10.98
N ASN A 14 19.24 -5.76 -12.04
CA ASN A 14 18.32 -5.48 -13.14
C ASN A 14 17.85 -6.75 -13.87
N ARG A 15 18.60 -7.84 -13.82
CA ARG A 15 18.18 -9.12 -14.39
C ARG A 15 17.21 -9.84 -13.46
N VAL A 16 17.50 -9.90 -12.16
CA VAL A 16 16.60 -10.50 -11.16
C VAL A 16 15.24 -9.83 -11.17
N LEU A 17 15.21 -8.49 -11.18
CA LEU A 17 13.96 -7.72 -11.25
C LEU A 17 13.16 -8.02 -12.52
N ARG A 18 13.83 -8.21 -13.67
CA ARG A 18 13.18 -8.62 -14.93
C ARG A 18 12.62 -10.04 -14.85
N SER A 19 13.35 -10.98 -14.27
CA SER A 19 12.90 -12.37 -14.08
C SER A 19 11.70 -12.45 -13.13
N LEU A 20 11.73 -11.71 -12.02
CA LEU A 20 10.60 -11.59 -11.09
C LEU A 20 9.37 -10.99 -11.79
N LYS A 21 9.54 -9.92 -12.57
CA LYS A 21 8.44 -9.33 -13.36
C LYS A 21 7.87 -10.33 -14.36
N ALA A 22 8.71 -11.10 -15.04
CA ALA A 22 8.26 -12.15 -15.97
C ALA A 22 7.47 -13.27 -15.29
N LEU A 23 7.91 -13.71 -14.09
CA LEU A 23 7.16 -14.68 -13.29
C LEU A 23 5.81 -14.13 -12.83
N ARG A 24 5.77 -12.89 -12.33
CA ARG A 24 4.53 -12.21 -11.93
C ARG A 24 3.53 -12.14 -13.09
N MET A 25 3.99 -11.82 -14.31
CA MET A 25 3.12 -11.81 -15.49
C MET A 25 2.55 -13.20 -15.79
N GLN A 26 3.37 -14.26 -15.72
CA GLN A 26 2.89 -15.63 -15.95
C GLN A 26 1.86 -16.07 -14.90
N LEU A 27 2.09 -15.71 -13.63
CA LEU A 27 1.14 -15.95 -12.54
C LEU A 27 -0.16 -15.16 -12.74
N GLY A 28 -0.07 -13.89 -13.13
CA GLY A 28 -1.22 -13.04 -13.42
C GLY A 28 -2.10 -13.59 -14.56
N HIS A 29 -1.50 -14.14 -15.62
CA HIS A 29 -2.24 -14.81 -16.70
C HIS A 29 -3.03 -16.04 -16.23
N LYS A 30 -2.57 -16.74 -15.19
CA LYS A 30 -3.26 -17.88 -14.57
C LYS A 30 -4.35 -17.45 -13.58
N GLY A 31 -4.37 -16.19 -13.19
CA GLY A 31 -5.34 -15.59 -12.28
C GLY A 31 -4.87 -15.50 -10.83
N SER A 32 -5.65 -14.76 -10.02
CA SER A 32 -5.45 -14.52 -8.59
C SER A 32 -5.23 -15.80 -7.79
N SER A 33 -5.97 -16.87 -8.10
CA SER A 33 -5.81 -18.18 -7.44
C SER A 33 -4.39 -18.75 -7.58
N ALA A 34 -3.75 -18.55 -8.74
CA ALA A 34 -2.40 -19.08 -8.97
C ALA A 34 -1.37 -18.35 -8.11
N ILE A 35 -1.46 -17.03 -8.00
CA ILE A 35 -0.50 -16.25 -7.21
C ILE A 35 -0.67 -16.46 -5.71
N LEU A 36 -1.91 -16.59 -5.24
CA LEU A 36 -2.21 -16.92 -3.85
C LEU A 36 -1.79 -18.37 -3.53
N GLY A 37 -1.92 -19.27 -4.51
CA GLY A 37 -1.48 -20.66 -4.40
C GLY A 37 0.04 -20.85 -4.37
N VAL A 38 0.83 -19.87 -4.83
CA VAL A 38 2.31 -19.93 -4.77
C VAL A 38 2.75 -20.16 -3.33
N ARG A 39 2.26 -19.36 -2.37
CA ARG A 39 2.61 -19.50 -0.96
C ARG A 39 2.24 -20.88 -0.41
N SER A 40 1.03 -21.36 -0.69
CA SER A 40 0.57 -22.68 -0.25
C SER A 40 1.36 -23.84 -0.86
N SER A 41 1.88 -23.67 -2.09
CA SER A 41 2.71 -24.69 -2.74
C SER A 41 4.06 -24.89 -2.04
N PHE A 42 4.57 -23.87 -1.34
CA PHE A 42 5.80 -23.95 -0.55
C PHE A 42 5.59 -24.45 0.87
N ALA A 43 4.40 -24.24 1.46
CA ALA A 43 4.08 -24.71 2.80
C ALA A 43 4.26 -26.25 2.96
N HIS A 44 4.11 -27.00 1.87
CA HIS A 44 4.25 -28.46 1.86
C HIS A 44 5.70 -28.95 1.68
N LEU A 45 6.65 -28.05 1.39
CA LEU A 45 8.01 -28.45 1.02
C LEU A 45 8.92 -28.78 2.22
N GLY A 46 8.51 -28.44 3.46
CA GLY A 46 9.16 -28.88 4.70
C GLY A 46 10.56 -28.31 4.98
N ASP A 47 11.37 -28.08 3.93
CA ASP A 47 12.65 -27.39 3.95
C ASP A 47 12.44 -25.89 3.67
N ALA A 48 13.27 -25.05 4.30
CA ALA A 48 13.31 -23.60 4.09
C ALA A 48 14.13 -23.21 2.85
N SER A 49 14.83 -24.17 2.25
CA SER A 49 15.70 -24.00 1.10
C SER A 49 15.39 -24.98 -0.02
N MET A 50 15.80 -24.67 -1.26
CA MET A 50 15.69 -25.57 -2.40
C MET A 50 16.93 -25.50 -3.28
N ASP A 51 17.37 -26.63 -3.80
CA ASP A 51 18.38 -26.61 -4.86
C ASP A 51 17.82 -26.13 -6.21
N LYS A 52 18.70 -25.94 -7.18
CA LYS A 52 18.33 -25.47 -8.53
C LYS A 52 17.37 -26.43 -9.25
N VAL A 53 17.54 -27.74 -9.07
CA VAL A 53 16.74 -28.78 -9.73
C VAL A 53 15.34 -28.82 -9.13
N GLU A 54 15.23 -28.65 -7.82
CA GLU A 54 13.98 -28.53 -7.09
C GLU A 54 13.23 -27.26 -7.49
N PHE A 55 13.93 -26.13 -7.61
CA PHE A 55 13.32 -24.88 -8.06
C PHE A 55 12.78 -24.98 -9.49
N ASP A 56 13.54 -25.57 -10.43
CA ASP A 56 13.09 -25.80 -11.82
C ASP A 56 11.87 -26.75 -11.88
N ARG A 57 11.88 -27.80 -11.06
CA ARG A 57 10.74 -28.74 -10.94
C ARG A 57 9.51 -28.04 -10.36
N TRP A 58 9.70 -27.18 -9.35
CA TRP A 58 8.62 -26.39 -8.76
C TRP A 58 8.03 -25.38 -9.75
N LEU A 59 8.87 -24.69 -10.52
CA LEU A 59 8.40 -23.80 -11.60
C LEU A 59 7.55 -24.60 -12.60
N SER A 60 8.05 -25.75 -13.04
CA SER A 60 7.36 -26.62 -14.00
C SER A 60 6.04 -27.17 -13.47
N SER A 61 5.97 -27.60 -12.22
CA SER A 61 4.73 -28.13 -11.61
C SER A 61 3.66 -27.05 -11.44
N ASN A 62 4.05 -25.80 -11.26
CA ASN A 62 3.16 -24.63 -11.26
C ASN A 62 2.91 -24.08 -12.67
N GLY A 63 3.48 -24.70 -13.71
CA GLY A 63 3.39 -24.31 -15.12
C GLY A 63 3.98 -22.93 -15.39
N LEU A 64 5.04 -22.58 -14.68
CA LEU A 64 5.88 -21.39 -14.86
C LEU A 64 7.12 -21.78 -15.67
N HIS A 65 7.56 -20.87 -16.53
CA HIS A 65 8.69 -21.11 -17.42
C HIS A 65 9.76 -20.05 -17.18
N MET A 66 11.00 -20.49 -17.07
CA MET A 66 12.16 -19.62 -16.90
C MET A 66 13.36 -20.23 -17.64
N SER A 67 14.25 -19.38 -18.17
CA SER A 67 15.47 -19.89 -18.82
C SER A 67 16.43 -20.45 -17.77
N THR A 68 17.24 -21.46 -18.13
CA THR A 68 18.24 -22.05 -17.20
C THR A 68 19.16 -20.99 -16.61
N HIS A 69 19.54 -19.98 -17.40
CA HIS A 69 20.35 -18.87 -16.92
C HIS A 69 19.59 -18.01 -15.90
N ASP A 70 18.30 -17.71 -16.12
CA ASP A 70 17.53 -16.93 -15.16
C ASP A 70 17.30 -17.72 -13.87
N ILE A 71 17.12 -19.05 -13.95
CA ILE A 71 17.08 -19.94 -12.78
C ILE A 71 18.39 -19.84 -12.00
N ASP A 72 19.56 -19.95 -12.66
CA ASP A 72 20.86 -19.77 -12.02
C ASP A 72 20.97 -18.40 -11.34
N THR A 73 20.52 -17.35 -12.02
CA THR A 73 20.56 -15.98 -11.50
C THR A 73 19.69 -15.85 -10.24
N MET A 74 18.50 -16.43 -10.26
CA MET A 74 17.57 -16.40 -9.13
C MET A 74 18.09 -17.21 -7.94
N CYS A 75 18.58 -18.44 -8.17
CA CYS A 75 19.16 -19.26 -7.11
C CYS A 75 20.35 -18.57 -6.45
N ASN A 76 21.27 -18.00 -7.24
CA ASN A 76 22.42 -17.28 -6.68
C ASN A 76 22.03 -16.01 -5.94
N TYR A 77 21.00 -15.31 -6.40
CA TYR A 77 20.55 -14.06 -5.76
C TYR A 77 19.85 -14.32 -4.42
N PHE A 78 19.05 -15.38 -4.33
CA PHE A 78 18.30 -15.74 -3.12
C PHE A 78 19.02 -16.76 -2.22
N ASP A 79 20.28 -17.11 -2.52
CA ASP A 79 21.14 -17.90 -1.63
C ASP A 79 21.74 -17.00 -0.53
N VAL A 80 20.93 -16.76 0.50
CA VAL A 80 21.27 -15.85 1.62
C VAL A 80 22.50 -16.35 2.39
N ASP A 81 22.63 -17.67 2.56
CA ASP A 81 23.65 -18.28 3.41
C ASP A 81 24.89 -18.75 2.62
N GLY A 82 24.90 -18.59 1.29
CA GLY A 82 26.03 -18.95 0.42
C GLY A 82 26.28 -20.46 0.30
N HIS A 83 25.26 -21.27 0.58
CA HIS A 83 25.32 -22.73 0.61
C HIS A 83 24.91 -23.40 -0.71
N GLY A 84 24.55 -22.62 -1.73
CA GLY A 84 24.14 -23.09 -3.04
C GLY A 84 22.66 -23.46 -3.15
N HIS A 85 21.84 -23.14 -2.15
CA HIS A 85 20.39 -23.35 -2.18
C HIS A 85 19.64 -22.03 -2.09
N LEU A 86 18.54 -21.94 -2.84
CA LEU A 86 17.63 -20.80 -2.83
C LEU A 86 16.86 -20.78 -1.50
N ASN A 87 16.90 -19.65 -0.78
CA ASN A 87 16.04 -19.44 0.37
C ASN A 87 14.61 -19.12 -0.10
N ILE A 88 13.65 -19.97 0.31
CA ILE A 88 12.25 -19.88 -0.14
C ILE A 88 11.60 -18.58 0.33
N GLU A 89 11.83 -18.17 1.58
CA GLU A 89 11.22 -16.97 2.15
C GLU A 89 11.73 -15.68 1.48
N ALA A 90 13.02 -15.63 1.18
CA ALA A 90 13.63 -14.52 0.44
C ALA A 90 13.07 -14.44 -0.99
N PHE A 91 12.93 -15.58 -1.67
CA PHE A 91 12.29 -15.64 -2.98
C PHE A 91 10.81 -15.23 -2.92
N LEU A 92 10.04 -15.70 -1.93
CA LEU A 92 8.64 -15.33 -1.75
C LEU A 92 8.47 -13.84 -1.47
N THR A 93 9.35 -13.26 -0.67
CA THR A 93 9.39 -11.82 -0.43
C THR A 93 9.75 -11.07 -1.71
N GLY A 94 10.72 -11.57 -2.48
CA GLY A 94 11.13 -11.00 -3.76
C GLY A 94 10.02 -11.03 -4.81
N ILE A 95 9.31 -12.15 -4.96
CA ILE A 95 8.19 -12.28 -5.90
C ILE A 95 6.97 -11.51 -5.42
N ARG A 96 6.73 -11.41 -4.11
CA ARG A 96 5.65 -10.59 -3.57
C ARG A 96 5.90 -9.09 -3.86
N GLY A 97 7.09 -8.62 -3.48
CA GLY A 97 7.35 -7.18 -3.43
C GLY A 97 6.53 -6.48 -2.35
N ASP A 98 6.62 -5.15 -2.35
CA ASP A 98 5.93 -4.28 -1.41
C ASP A 98 4.82 -3.52 -2.15
N LEU A 99 3.69 -3.25 -1.48
CA LEU A 99 2.71 -2.29 -1.98
C LEU A 99 3.35 -0.90 -1.96
N ASN A 100 3.25 -0.17 -3.08
CA ASN A 100 3.59 1.25 -3.07
C ASN A 100 2.55 2.04 -2.26
N ASP A 101 2.87 3.30 -1.95
CA ASP A 101 2.06 4.13 -1.05
C ASP A 101 0.62 4.31 -1.52
N ARG A 102 0.42 4.40 -2.84
CA ARG A 102 -0.92 4.54 -3.45
C ARG A 102 -1.76 3.28 -3.22
N ARG A 103 -1.21 2.11 -3.56
CA ARG A 103 -1.88 0.81 -3.36
C ARG A 103 -2.10 0.51 -1.88
N MET A 104 -1.12 0.80 -1.03
CA MET A 104 -1.25 0.64 0.41
C MET A 104 -2.41 1.49 0.94
N SER A 105 -2.53 2.73 0.49
CA SER A 105 -3.56 3.63 0.98
C SER A 105 -4.97 3.14 0.74
N ILE A 106 -5.26 2.67 -0.48
CA ILE A 106 -6.62 2.21 -0.82
C ILE A 106 -6.96 0.93 -0.07
N VAL A 107 -5.97 0.06 0.18
CA VAL A 107 -6.13 -1.15 1.01
C VAL A 107 -6.42 -0.79 2.46
N LEU A 108 -5.67 0.16 3.04
CA LEU A 108 -5.90 0.60 4.42
C LEU A 108 -7.28 1.25 4.59
N LYS A 109 -7.74 1.98 3.59
CA LYS A 109 -9.09 2.56 3.59
C LYS A 109 -10.18 1.50 3.49
N ALA A 110 -10.00 0.51 2.63
CA ALA A 110 -10.90 -0.65 2.55
C ALA A 110 -11.01 -1.35 3.91
N PHE A 111 -9.89 -1.51 4.63
CA PHE A 111 -9.89 -2.07 5.99
C PHE A 111 -10.62 -1.17 6.99
N ALA A 112 -10.32 0.13 7.03
CA ALA A 112 -10.97 1.08 7.94
C ALA A 112 -12.49 1.15 7.75
N LYS A 113 -12.98 0.92 6.52
CA LYS A 113 -14.41 0.80 6.25
C LYS A 113 -15.04 -0.42 6.95
N ALA A 114 -14.30 -1.50 7.09
CA ALA A 114 -14.73 -2.72 7.78
C ALA A 114 -14.42 -2.72 9.29
N ASP A 115 -13.58 -1.78 9.77
CA ASP A 115 -13.23 -1.56 11.19
C ASP A 115 -13.49 -0.10 11.60
N PRO A 116 -14.76 0.33 11.71
CA PRO A 116 -15.10 1.71 12.05
C PRO A 116 -14.68 2.10 13.48
N GLU A 117 -14.41 1.13 14.35
CA GLU A 117 -13.96 1.35 15.73
C GLU A 117 -12.44 1.44 15.86
N ASP A 118 -11.68 1.28 14.76
CA ASP A 118 -10.21 1.30 14.69
C ASP A 118 -9.56 0.35 15.72
N THR A 119 -10.10 -0.86 15.82
CA THR A 119 -9.62 -1.88 16.75
C THR A 119 -8.36 -2.60 16.24
N GLY A 120 -8.07 -2.49 14.94
CA GLY A 120 -7.03 -3.24 14.24
C GLY A 120 -7.48 -4.63 13.78
N PHE A 121 -8.73 -5.01 14.05
CA PHE A 121 -9.31 -6.31 13.71
C PHE A 121 -10.73 -6.13 13.16
N CYS A 122 -11.07 -6.84 12.07
CA CYS A 122 -12.44 -6.88 11.57
C CYS A 122 -13.06 -8.24 11.85
N HIS A 123 -14.28 -8.29 12.37
CA HIS A 123 -15.04 -9.52 12.38
C HIS A 123 -15.40 -9.93 10.94
N THR A 124 -15.36 -11.22 10.64
CA THR A 124 -15.63 -11.74 9.28
C THR A 124 -17.01 -11.33 8.75
N THR A 125 -18.00 -11.15 9.62
CA THR A 125 -19.33 -10.64 9.24
C THR A 125 -19.29 -9.21 8.72
N ASP A 126 -18.51 -8.33 9.35
CA ASP A 126 -18.43 -6.91 8.99
C ASP A 126 -17.62 -6.72 7.71
N LEU A 127 -16.57 -7.52 7.53
CA LEU A 127 -15.87 -7.63 6.24
C LEU A 127 -16.84 -8.02 5.12
N MET A 128 -17.64 -9.07 5.33
CA MET A 128 -18.55 -9.58 4.30
C MET A 128 -19.75 -8.68 4.05
N ALA A 129 -20.14 -7.85 5.01
CA ALA A 129 -21.17 -6.83 4.81
C ALA A 129 -20.68 -5.68 3.91
N ASN A 130 -19.39 -5.37 3.94
CA ASN A 130 -18.78 -4.28 3.16
C ASN A 130 -18.17 -4.73 1.83
N PHE A 131 -17.85 -6.03 1.69
CA PHE A 131 -17.19 -6.57 0.52
C PHE A 131 -18.16 -7.02 -0.57
N ASN A 132 -17.98 -6.49 -1.78
CA ASN A 132 -18.73 -6.85 -2.97
C ASN A 132 -18.14 -8.08 -3.67
N VAL A 133 -18.60 -9.26 -3.26
CA VAL A 133 -18.18 -10.57 -3.78
C VAL A 133 -18.40 -10.71 -5.29
N ALA A 134 -19.45 -10.08 -5.82
CA ALA A 134 -19.76 -10.13 -7.25
C ALA A 134 -18.65 -9.51 -8.13
N MET A 135 -17.77 -8.71 -7.54
CA MET A 135 -16.65 -8.08 -8.24
C MET A 135 -15.40 -8.97 -8.31
N MET A 136 -15.37 -10.09 -7.59
CA MET A 136 -14.28 -11.05 -7.70
C MET A 136 -14.16 -11.57 -9.14
N PRO A 137 -12.96 -11.61 -9.74
CA PRO A 137 -12.76 -12.07 -11.10
C PRO A 137 -13.36 -13.45 -11.39
N GLU A 138 -13.28 -14.38 -10.43
CA GLU A 138 -13.80 -15.75 -10.52
C GLU A 138 -15.34 -15.79 -10.57
N VAL A 139 -16.00 -14.88 -9.85
CA VAL A 139 -17.47 -14.75 -9.85
C VAL A 139 -17.94 -14.09 -11.14
N ARG A 140 -17.27 -13.01 -11.58
CA ARG A 140 -17.57 -12.33 -12.86
C ARG A 140 -17.43 -13.25 -14.07
N LYS A 141 -16.48 -14.20 -14.01
CA LYS A 141 -16.28 -15.22 -15.05
C LYS A 141 -17.27 -16.40 -14.95
N GLY A 142 -18.10 -16.45 -13.91
CA GLY A 142 -19.04 -17.54 -13.66
C GLY A 142 -18.37 -18.85 -13.22
N THR A 143 -17.09 -18.81 -12.83
CA THR A 143 -16.32 -19.98 -12.40
C THR A 143 -16.51 -20.33 -10.92
N LEU A 144 -17.04 -19.39 -10.13
CA LEU A 144 -17.33 -19.56 -8.71
C LEU A 144 -18.67 -18.89 -8.39
N SER A 145 -19.50 -19.51 -7.56
CA SER A 145 -20.72 -18.89 -7.04
C SER A 145 -20.36 -17.82 -5.98
N GLU A 146 -21.26 -16.86 -5.75
CA GLU A 146 -21.04 -15.85 -4.70
C GLU A 146 -20.92 -16.47 -3.31
N GLU A 147 -21.69 -17.52 -3.01
CA GLU A 147 -21.63 -18.22 -1.73
C GLU A 147 -20.26 -18.86 -1.50
N SER A 148 -19.77 -19.65 -2.47
CA SER A 148 -18.44 -20.27 -2.38
C SER A 148 -17.31 -19.24 -2.44
N ALA A 149 -17.52 -18.11 -3.13
CA ALA A 149 -16.53 -17.05 -3.21
C ALA A 149 -16.28 -16.35 -1.86
N LYS A 150 -17.31 -16.23 -1.01
CA LYS A 150 -17.15 -15.70 0.36
C LYS A 150 -16.22 -16.58 1.19
N GLU A 151 -16.49 -17.88 1.22
CA GLU A 151 -15.68 -18.85 1.96
C GLU A 151 -14.23 -18.86 1.46
N VAL A 152 -14.05 -18.88 0.14
CA VAL A 152 -12.73 -18.83 -0.50
C VAL A 152 -12.01 -17.52 -0.15
N PHE A 153 -12.71 -16.40 -0.13
CA PHE A 153 -12.11 -15.10 0.20
C PHE A 153 -11.65 -15.04 1.66
N LEU A 154 -12.49 -15.47 2.61
CA LEU A 154 -12.14 -15.49 4.03
C LEU A 154 -10.94 -16.42 4.30
N HIS A 155 -10.94 -17.63 3.73
CA HIS A 155 -9.80 -18.54 3.85
C HIS A 155 -8.52 -17.94 3.25
N ARG A 156 -8.61 -17.15 2.17
CA ARG A 156 -7.45 -16.46 1.59
C ARG A 156 -6.91 -15.34 2.46
N LEU A 157 -7.77 -14.63 3.19
CA LEU A 157 -7.39 -13.55 4.10
C LEU A 157 -6.62 -14.09 5.32
N GLU A 158 -7.07 -15.20 5.90
CA GLU A 158 -6.41 -15.82 7.06
C GLU A 158 -5.06 -16.45 6.72
N GLY A 159 -4.86 -16.79 5.45
CA GLY A 159 -3.60 -17.32 4.94
C GLY A 159 -3.46 -18.83 5.18
N THR A 160 -2.57 -19.21 6.11
CA THR A 160 -2.21 -20.63 6.38
C THR A 160 -2.81 -21.16 7.68
N ALA A 161 -3.83 -20.49 8.24
CA ALA A 161 -4.51 -20.97 9.43
C ALA A 161 -5.38 -22.19 9.10
N ASP A 162 -5.36 -23.21 9.97
CA ASP A 162 -6.13 -24.45 9.81
C ASP A 162 -7.63 -24.28 10.16
N VAL A 163 -7.97 -23.22 10.91
CA VAL A 163 -9.33 -22.95 11.39
C VAL A 163 -9.69 -21.50 11.09
N LEU A 164 -10.88 -21.29 10.54
CA LEU A 164 -11.42 -19.96 10.29
C LEU A 164 -11.50 -19.18 11.61
N GLU A 165 -10.73 -18.10 11.70
CA GLU A 165 -10.77 -17.18 12.83
C GLU A 165 -12.00 -16.27 12.67
N SER A 166 -12.61 -15.88 13.79
CA SER A 166 -13.76 -14.97 13.72
C SER A 166 -13.37 -13.56 13.28
N ASN A 167 -12.08 -13.22 13.39
CA ASN A 167 -11.53 -11.89 13.13
C ASN A 167 -10.33 -11.97 12.19
N ILE A 168 -10.19 -10.96 11.35
CA ILE A 168 -9.04 -10.75 10.46
C ILE A 168 -8.29 -9.52 10.93
N SER A 169 -6.99 -9.63 11.14
CA SER A 169 -6.14 -8.48 11.51
C SER A 169 -5.84 -7.61 10.29
N LYS A 170 -5.49 -6.35 10.56
CA LYS A 170 -5.00 -5.42 9.53
C LYS A 170 -3.82 -5.98 8.75
N GLU A 171 -2.89 -6.67 9.42
CA GLU A 171 -1.71 -7.27 8.80
C GLU A 171 -2.07 -8.40 7.85
N GLN A 172 -3.01 -9.28 8.22
CA GLN A 172 -3.52 -10.34 7.35
C GLN A 172 -4.19 -9.76 6.10
N PHE A 173 -4.99 -8.72 6.28
CA PHE A 173 -5.66 -8.03 5.18
C PHE A 173 -4.66 -7.40 4.19
N VAL A 174 -3.65 -6.71 4.72
CA VAL A 174 -2.57 -6.10 3.91
C VAL A 174 -1.74 -7.16 3.21
N ASP A 175 -1.43 -8.28 3.87
CA ASP A 175 -0.65 -9.36 3.26
C ASP A 175 -1.42 -10.01 2.09
N TYR A 176 -2.71 -10.27 2.26
CA TYR A 176 -3.57 -10.74 1.16
C TYR A 176 -3.53 -9.81 -0.06
N TYR A 177 -3.73 -8.51 0.16
CA TYR A 177 -3.69 -7.53 -0.93
C TYR A 177 -2.31 -7.35 -1.53
N SER A 178 -1.25 -7.55 -0.75
CA SER A 178 0.13 -7.59 -1.24
C SER A 178 0.33 -8.74 -2.22
N TRP A 179 -0.15 -9.94 -1.89
CA TRP A 179 -0.12 -11.08 -2.82
C TRP A 179 -1.00 -10.88 -4.05
N LEU A 180 -2.18 -10.27 -3.91
CA LEU A 180 -3.04 -9.97 -5.05
C LEU A 180 -2.40 -8.93 -5.99
N ALA A 181 -1.79 -7.89 -5.43
CA ALA A 181 -1.09 -6.83 -6.16
C ALA A 181 0.03 -7.37 -7.07
N CYS A 182 0.65 -8.49 -6.69
CA CYS A 182 1.70 -9.13 -7.49
C CYS A 182 1.22 -9.54 -8.89
N SER A 183 -0.08 -9.83 -9.03
CA SER A 183 -0.69 -10.26 -10.29
C SER A 183 -1.14 -9.09 -11.16
N ILE A 184 -1.10 -7.86 -10.63
CA ILE A 184 -1.65 -6.66 -11.25
C ILE A 184 -0.52 -5.65 -11.49
N ILE A 185 -0.19 -5.44 -12.76
CA ILE A 185 0.92 -4.58 -13.16
C ILE A 185 0.58 -3.09 -12.98
N SER A 186 -0.63 -2.68 -13.37
CA SER A 186 -1.04 -1.27 -13.31
C SER A 186 -1.59 -0.91 -11.94
N ASP A 187 -1.14 0.21 -11.39
CA ASP A 187 -1.68 0.75 -10.14
C ASP A 187 -3.15 1.12 -10.31
N ASP A 188 -3.54 1.71 -11.44
CA ASP A 188 -4.94 2.08 -11.70
C ASP A 188 -5.84 0.85 -11.67
N THR A 189 -5.44 -0.24 -12.32
CA THR A 189 -6.22 -1.49 -12.32
C THR A 189 -6.32 -2.11 -10.92
N PHE A 190 -5.29 -1.94 -10.09
CA PHE A 190 -5.32 -2.39 -8.70
C PHE A 190 -6.27 -1.52 -7.86
N VAL A 191 -6.15 -0.20 -7.98
CA VAL A 191 -6.99 0.77 -7.27
C VAL A 191 -8.45 0.56 -7.65
N ASP A 192 -8.78 0.53 -8.94
CA ASP A 192 -10.14 0.25 -9.45
C ASP A 192 -10.72 -1.04 -8.86
N LEU A 193 -9.89 -2.08 -8.74
CA LEU A 193 -10.31 -3.36 -8.17
C LEU A 193 -10.68 -3.22 -6.69
N VAL A 194 -9.84 -2.56 -5.90
CA VAL A 194 -10.08 -2.36 -4.45
C VAL A 194 -11.27 -1.41 -4.24
N GLU A 195 -11.33 -0.32 -4.99
CA GLU A 195 -12.44 0.65 -4.96
C GLU A 195 -13.77 -0.03 -5.25
N THR A 196 -13.85 -0.81 -6.32
CA THR A 196 -15.09 -1.49 -6.70
C THR A 196 -15.46 -2.58 -5.70
N ALA A 197 -14.48 -3.32 -5.18
CA ALA A 197 -14.71 -4.40 -4.22
C ALA A 197 -15.20 -3.89 -2.86
N TRP A 198 -14.72 -2.73 -2.40
CA TRP A 198 -15.05 -2.18 -1.08
C TRP A 198 -15.95 -0.97 -1.12
N SER A 199 -16.30 -0.47 -2.31
CA SER A 199 -17.02 0.80 -2.50
C SER A 199 -16.34 1.94 -1.72
N VAL A 200 -15.05 2.10 -1.95
CA VAL A 200 -14.20 3.20 -1.45
C VAL A 200 -13.65 3.96 -2.65
N SER A 201 -13.20 5.20 -2.48
CA SER A 201 -12.52 5.95 -3.55
C SER A 201 -11.19 6.54 -3.09
N GLU A 202 -10.26 6.74 -4.01
CA GLU A 202 -9.02 7.46 -3.82
C GLU A 202 -9.27 8.94 -3.50
N ALA A 203 -10.31 9.55 -4.08
CA ALA A 203 -10.68 10.93 -3.77
C ALA A 203 -10.98 11.12 -2.27
N ASP A 204 -11.74 10.21 -1.65
CA ASP A 204 -11.96 10.33 -0.21
C ASP A 204 -10.72 9.93 0.61
N VAL A 205 -9.75 9.17 0.06
CA VAL A 205 -8.44 8.95 0.74
C VAL A 205 -7.70 10.26 0.86
N ASP A 206 -7.65 10.99 -0.25
CA ASP A 206 -6.98 12.28 -0.36
C ASP A 206 -7.66 13.31 0.55
N GLU A 207 -9.00 13.27 0.66
CA GLU A 207 -9.76 14.10 1.60
C GLU A 207 -9.49 13.73 3.07
N ASP A 208 -9.44 12.45 3.43
CA ASP A 208 -9.10 12.00 4.79
C ASP A 208 -7.67 12.41 5.18
N ARG A 209 -6.71 12.23 4.27
CA ARG A 209 -5.30 12.66 4.46
C ARG A 209 -5.19 14.17 4.56
N PHE A 210 -5.95 14.91 3.75
CA PHE A 210 -6.06 16.36 3.85
C PHE A 210 -6.57 16.78 5.23
N ASN A 211 -7.67 16.16 5.71
CA ASN A 211 -8.23 16.45 7.02
C ASN A 211 -7.27 16.11 8.17
N MET A 212 -6.51 15.01 8.05
CA MET A 212 -5.46 14.66 9.01
C MET A 212 -4.35 15.72 9.03
N CYS A 213 -3.91 16.21 7.86
CA CYS A 213 -2.93 17.30 7.79
C CYS A 213 -3.46 18.58 8.43
N VAL A 214 -4.73 18.94 8.18
CA VAL A 214 -5.40 20.06 8.83
C VAL A 214 -5.38 19.90 10.35
N GLN A 215 -5.74 18.73 10.88
CA GLN A 215 -5.71 18.46 12.32
C GLN A 215 -4.31 18.58 12.92
N VAL A 216 -3.27 18.10 12.23
CA VAL A 216 -1.88 18.25 12.69
C VAL A 216 -1.45 19.72 12.73
N LEU A 217 -1.79 20.51 11.70
CA LEU A 217 -1.50 21.94 11.65
C LEU A 217 -2.20 22.71 12.78
N MET A 218 -3.48 22.42 13.02
CA MET A 218 -4.26 23.03 14.10
C MET A 218 -3.72 22.61 15.47
N GLY A 219 -3.47 21.32 15.67
CA GLY A 219 -2.93 20.78 16.93
C GLY A 219 -1.55 21.35 17.28
N TRP A 220 -0.70 21.60 16.29
CA TRP A 220 0.56 22.30 16.48
C TRP A 220 0.34 23.73 17.03
N ALA A 221 -0.61 24.48 16.48
CA ALA A 221 -0.91 25.83 16.96
C ALA A 221 -1.46 25.80 18.40
N ASP A 222 -2.32 24.84 18.70
CA ASP A 222 -2.92 24.64 20.04
C ASP A 222 -1.86 24.36 21.10
N GLU A 223 -0.91 23.47 20.80
CA GLU A 223 0.20 23.13 21.69
C GLU A 223 1.05 24.37 22.02
N LYS A 224 1.33 25.21 21.01
CA LYS A 224 2.16 26.41 21.17
C LYS A 224 1.45 27.55 21.88
N VAL A 225 0.13 27.64 21.80
CA VAL A 225 -0.69 28.66 22.49
C VAL A 225 -1.01 28.25 23.95
N LYS A 226 -0.51 27.08 24.42
CA LYS A 226 -0.65 26.60 25.82
C LYS A 226 -2.11 26.45 26.28
N GLY A 227 -2.99 26.00 25.39
CA GLY A 227 -4.31 25.47 25.76
C GLY A 227 -5.39 26.49 26.12
N VAL A 228 -5.19 27.79 25.87
CA VAL A 228 -6.33 28.72 25.78
C VAL A 228 -6.86 28.60 24.36
N THR A 229 -8.12 28.18 24.19
CA THR A 229 -8.86 28.21 22.92
C THR A 229 -9.07 29.66 22.49
N ASP A 230 -8.00 30.26 21.97
CA ASP A 230 -7.96 31.61 21.44
C ASP A 230 -7.63 31.51 19.96
N GLU A 231 -8.69 31.34 19.16
CA GLU A 231 -8.63 31.24 17.70
C GLU A 231 -7.83 32.38 17.07
N VAL A 232 -7.92 33.58 17.66
CA VAL A 232 -7.18 34.74 17.16
C VAL A 232 -5.67 34.52 17.31
N LYS A 233 -5.22 34.01 18.47
CA LYS A 233 -3.80 33.69 18.69
C LYS A 233 -3.32 32.52 17.85
N GLN A 234 -4.13 31.47 17.70
CA GLN A 234 -3.81 30.31 16.87
C GLN A 234 -3.63 30.71 15.39
N LYS A 235 -4.61 31.44 14.84
CA LYS A 235 -4.54 32.02 13.48
C LYS A 235 -3.30 32.90 13.33
N GLN A 236 -3.03 33.79 14.28
CA GLN A 236 -1.90 34.71 14.22
C GLN A 236 -0.55 33.96 14.25
N LEU A 237 -0.42 32.93 15.09
CA LEU A 237 0.79 32.11 15.18
C LEU A 237 1.07 31.36 13.87
N MET A 238 0.04 30.73 13.30
CA MET A 238 0.15 30.01 12.04
C MET A 238 0.53 30.96 10.90
N ARG A 239 -0.14 32.13 10.79
CA ARG A 239 0.20 33.18 9.83
C ARG A 239 1.63 33.68 9.98
N THR A 240 2.07 33.97 11.20
CA THR A 240 3.43 34.47 11.46
C THR A 240 4.49 33.44 11.05
N THR A 241 4.18 32.16 11.22
CA THR A 241 5.08 31.06 10.83
C THR A 241 5.12 30.90 9.31
N LEU A 242 3.98 30.96 8.63
CA LEU A 242 3.89 30.95 7.15
C LEU A 242 4.57 32.17 6.53
N GLN A 243 4.40 33.34 7.14
CA GLN A 243 5.03 34.60 6.70
C GLN A 243 6.57 34.52 6.69
N HIS A 244 7.19 33.70 7.55
CA HIS A 244 8.65 33.51 7.54
C HIS A 244 9.16 32.92 6.22
N PHE A 245 8.30 32.24 5.47
CA PHE A 245 8.61 31.64 4.17
C PHE A 245 8.10 32.48 2.99
N ASP A 246 7.30 33.52 3.25
CA ASP A 246 6.84 34.49 2.25
C ASP A 246 7.91 35.56 2.02
N LEU A 247 8.88 35.24 1.15
CA LEU A 247 9.97 36.14 0.78
C LEU A 247 9.50 37.45 0.12
N GLU A 248 8.31 37.44 -0.48
CA GLU A 248 7.72 38.62 -1.15
C GLU A 248 6.81 39.43 -0.21
N ASN A 249 6.49 38.90 0.98
CA ASN A 249 5.57 39.45 1.98
C ASN A 249 4.22 39.87 1.36
N LYS A 250 3.68 39.01 0.48
CA LYS A 250 2.43 39.23 -0.26
C LYS A 250 1.20 38.59 0.39
N GLY A 251 1.36 37.82 1.46
CA GLY A 251 0.26 37.05 2.04
C GLY A 251 0.05 35.70 1.37
N SER A 252 1.00 35.24 0.55
CA SER A 252 0.83 34.06 -0.30
C SER A 252 2.10 33.23 -0.43
N LEU A 253 1.97 31.91 -0.56
CA LEU A 253 3.11 30.99 -0.71
C LEU A 253 3.04 30.18 -2.00
N PHE A 254 4.20 29.91 -2.60
CA PHE A 254 4.34 28.87 -3.63
C PHE A 254 4.48 27.48 -2.99
N MET A 255 4.20 26.43 -3.76
CA MET A 255 4.23 25.03 -3.29
C MET A 255 5.47 24.67 -2.46
N PRO A 256 6.72 24.98 -2.90
CA PRO A 256 7.90 24.62 -2.13
C PRO A 256 7.99 25.36 -0.79
N GLN A 257 7.53 26.62 -0.73
CA GLN A 257 7.52 27.41 0.50
C GLN A 257 6.47 26.89 1.49
N PHE A 258 5.29 26.53 0.98
CA PHE A 258 4.24 25.93 1.79
C PHE A 258 4.69 24.60 2.40
N MET A 259 5.28 23.72 1.60
CA MET A 259 5.80 22.42 2.08
C MET A 259 6.89 22.58 3.15
N GLN A 260 7.78 23.56 3.01
CA GLN A 260 8.78 23.85 4.05
C GLN A 260 8.15 24.42 5.33
N ALA A 261 7.12 25.24 5.19
CA ALA A 261 6.42 25.83 6.32
C ALA A 261 5.62 24.78 7.11
N THR A 262 4.89 23.89 6.43
CA THR A 262 4.14 22.80 7.08
C THR A 262 5.07 21.81 7.78
N HIS A 263 6.22 21.50 7.17
CA HIS A 263 7.25 20.67 7.82
C HIS A 263 7.74 21.30 9.14
N ARG A 264 7.87 22.64 9.20
CA ARG A 264 8.23 23.35 10.45
C ARG A 264 7.13 23.28 11.52
N MET A 265 5.90 23.00 11.12
CA MET A 265 4.75 22.76 12.01
C MET A 265 4.57 21.27 12.34
N SER A 266 5.60 20.44 12.11
CA SER A 266 5.54 18.98 12.29
C SER A 266 4.52 18.27 11.39
N CYS A 267 4.07 18.93 10.33
CA CYS A 267 3.16 18.35 9.34
C CYS A 267 3.96 18.00 8.07
N SER A 268 4.21 16.70 7.86
CA SER A 268 4.79 16.20 6.63
C SER A 268 3.68 15.66 5.73
N MET A 269 3.58 16.17 4.52
CA MET A 269 2.59 15.75 3.52
C MET A 269 3.27 15.56 2.15
N SER A 270 2.61 14.85 1.23
CA SER A 270 3.07 14.73 -0.15
C SER A 270 2.63 15.93 -0.99
N GLU A 271 3.20 16.10 -2.19
CA GLU A 271 2.85 17.21 -3.08
C GLU A 271 1.41 17.11 -3.57
N GLU A 272 0.86 15.90 -3.73
CA GLU A 272 -0.54 15.66 -4.09
C GLU A 272 -1.50 16.18 -3.01
N ILE A 273 -1.21 15.91 -1.73
CA ILE A 273 -2.03 16.41 -0.61
C ILE A 273 -1.87 17.94 -0.48
N ALA A 274 -0.66 18.46 -0.66
CA ALA A 274 -0.44 19.90 -0.66
C ALA A 274 -1.20 20.59 -1.79
N GLN A 275 -1.31 19.96 -2.97
CA GLN A 275 -2.09 20.47 -4.10
C GLN A 275 -3.56 20.69 -3.72
N LEU A 276 -4.16 19.86 -2.86
CA LEU A 276 -5.53 20.06 -2.37
C LEU A 276 -5.69 21.35 -1.57
N PHE A 277 -4.66 21.78 -0.82
CA PHE A 277 -4.67 23.10 -0.18
C PHE A 277 -4.64 24.22 -1.22
N PHE A 278 -3.85 24.06 -2.29
CA PHE A 278 -3.80 25.04 -3.38
C PHE A 278 -5.13 25.08 -4.15
N ASP A 279 -5.74 23.94 -4.44
CA ASP A 279 -7.02 23.88 -5.13
C ASP A 279 -8.15 24.56 -4.33
N LYS A 280 -8.08 24.49 -3.00
CA LYS A 280 -9.07 25.12 -2.10
C LYS A 280 -8.78 26.59 -1.77
N PHE A 281 -7.51 26.99 -1.65
CA PHE A 281 -7.13 28.28 -1.06
C PHE A 281 -6.16 29.12 -1.91
N ALA A 282 -5.74 28.66 -3.09
CA ALA A 282 -4.84 29.43 -3.95
C ALA A 282 -5.58 30.39 -4.88
N VAL A 283 -4.93 31.52 -5.15
CA VAL A 283 -5.30 32.48 -6.18
C VAL A 283 -4.10 32.64 -7.10
N GLU A 284 -4.30 32.47 -8.41
CA GLU A 284 -3.23 32.55 -9.43
C GLU A 284 -2.03 31.61 -9.14
N GLY A 285 -2.30 30.42 -8.60
CA GLY A 285 -1.28 29.41 -8.29
C GLY A 285 -0.44 29.68 -7.04
N LYS A 286 -0.83 30.67 -6.22
CA LYS A 286 -0.22 30.95 -4.91
C LYS A 286 -1.23 30.75 -3.80
N LEU A 287 -0.87 29.98 -2.78
CA LEU A 287 -1.72 29.70 -1.62
C LEU A 287 -1.86 30.95 -0.76
N ASP A 288 -3.08 31.48 -0.60
CA ASP A 288 -3.37 32.57 0.33
C ASP A 288 -3.48 32.01 1.75
N TYR A 289 -2.47 32.28 2.58
CA TYR A 289 -2.45 31.75 3.93
C TYR A 289 -3.39 32.49 4.90
N TYR A 290 -3.89 33.68 4.56
CA TYR A 290 -4.93 34.34 5.34
C TYR A 290 -6.28 33.65 5.13
N VAL A 291 -6.64 33.36 3.88
CA VAL A 291 -7.86 32.63 3.52
C VAL A 291 -7.84 31.22 4.10
N MET A 292 -6.73 30.48 3.92
CA MET A 292 -6.58 29.15 4.50
C MET A 292 -6.75 29.18 6.02
N THR A 293 -6.01 30.03 6.73
CA THR A 293 -6.08 30.09 8.20
C THR A 293 -7.43 30.56 8.73
N GLU A 294 -8.21 31.37 7.98
CA GLU A 294 -9.60 31.64 8.35
C GLU A 294 -10.47 30.39 8.21
N ALA A 295 -10.37 29.68 7.08
CA ALA A 295 -11.19 28.51 6.79
C ALA A 295 -10.89 27.29 7.68
N LEU A 296 -9.65 27.12 8.16
CA LEU A 296 -9.30 26.01 9.04
C LEU A 296 -9.90 26.14 10.45
N TYR A 297 -10.34 27.34 10.85
CA TYR A 297 -10.89 27.64 12.17
C TYR A 297 -12.29 28.25 12.06
N SER A 298 -13.01 27.99 10.97
CA SER A 298 -14.41 28.39 10.77
C SER A 298 -15.34 27.20 10.96
#